data_AF-A0A6M3JSM0-F1
#
_entry.id   AF-A0A6M3JSM0-F1
#
_cell.length_a   1.000
_cell.length_b   1.000
_cell.length_c   1.000
_cell.angle_alpha   90.00
_cell.angle_beta   90.00
_cell.angle_gamma   90.00
#
_symmetry.space_group_name_H-M   'P 1'
#
loop_
_entity.id
_entity.type
_entity.pdbx_description
1 polymer ?
#
loop_
_entity_poly.entity_id
_entity_poly.type
_entity_poly.pdbx_seq_one_letter_code
_entity_poly.pdbx_strand_id
1 'polypeptide(L)'
;MDKIMVHEDWWQTPLRAHVATFWRIQQRGKPLPPYTPTSGTLKAVVNHGRWVVECPNGCGDALCVSDAARYYICCNCGGKTWYHVAFPRDRQLIEAALMKRSAQHPFMNAPTRNWVVGETVKDLEAENALHPEAVVNRRG
;
A
#
# COMPACT_ATOMS: atom_id res chain seq x y z
N MET A 1 8.00 16.19 3.28
CA MET A 1 8.12 16.13 1.81
C MET A 1 6.97 15.29 1.28
N ASP A 2 6.35 15.68 0.17
CA ASP A 2 5.25 14.95 -0.47
C ASP A 2 5.78 13.72 -1.21
N LYS A 3 5.16 12.55 -1.01
CA LYS A 3 5.59 11.26 -1.57
C LYS A 3 4.46 10.21 -1.56
N ILE A 4 4.66 9.10 -2.29
CA ILE A 4 3.85 7.90 -2.12
C ILE A 4 4.32 7.18 -0.85
N MET A 5 3.38 6.91 0.04
CA MET A 5 3.63 6.43 1.40
C MET A 5 3.83 4.93 1.45
N VAL A 6 4.71 4.49 2.34
CA VAL A 6 4.84 3.10 2.79
C VAL A 6 4.57 3.01 4.31
N HIS A 7 4.63 1.79 4.86
CA HIS A 7 4.35 1.53 6.27
C HIS A 7 5.11 2.45 7.24
N GLU A 8 6.43 2.54 7.08
CA GLU A 8 7.31 3.25 8.03
C GLU A 8 7.11 4.76 8.03
N ASP A 9 6.47 5.30 7.00
CA ASP A 9 6.16 6.72 6.92
C ASP A 9 4.99 7.10 7.81
N TRP A 10 4.09 6.16 8.04
CA TRP A 10 2.90 6.37 8.86
C TRP A 10 3.09 5.87 10.28
N TRP A 11 3.85 4.79 10.42
CA TRP A 11 4.04 4.11 11.69
C TRP A 11 5.51 4.06 12.05
N GLN A 12 5.86 4.59 13.22
CA GLN A 12 7.22 4.50 13.77
C GLN A 12 7.58 3.09 14.26
N THR A 13 6.66 2.13 14.18
CA THR A 13 6.88 0.74 14.58
C THR A 13 7.13 -0.13 13.36
N PRO A 14 8.05 -1.11 13.41
CA PRO A 14 8.22 -2.06 12.31
C PRO A 14 6.91 -2.78 11.98
N LEU A 15 6.68 -3.08 10.69
CA LEU A 15 5.42 -3.69 10.22
C LEU A 15 5.01 -4.92 11.03
N ARG A 16 5.95 -5.82 11.37
CA ARG A 16 5.63 -7.02 12.16
C ARG A 16 5.11 -6.67 13.56
N ALA A 17 5.70 -5.67 14.22
CA ALA A 17 5.29 -5.25 15.56
C ALA A 17 3.93 -4.54 15.52
N HIS A 18 3.70 -3.74 14.48
CA HIS A 18 2.41 -3.14 14.20
C HIS A 18 1.34 -4.22 14.02
N VAL A 19 1.55 -5.15 13.09
CA VAL A 19 0.67 -6.31 12.83
C VAL A 19 0.45 -7.14 14.09
N ALA A 20 1.47 -7.42 14.90
CA ALA A 20 1.33 -8.16 16.15
C ALA A 20 0.35 -7.50 17.13
N THR A 21 0.35 -6.17 17.18
CA THR A 21 -0.54 -5.39 18.04
C THR A 21 -1.99 -5.53 17.59
N PHE A 22 -2.27 -5.31 16.30
CA PHE A 22 -3.60 -5.46 15.72
C PHE A 22 -4.09 -6.91 15.79
N TRP A 23 -3.21 -7.86 15.50
CA TRP A 23 -3.50 -9.29 15.60
C TRP A 23 -3.95 -9.68 17.00
N ARG A 24 -3.22 -9.26 18.04
CA ARG A 24 -3.59 -9.55 19.42
C ARG A 24 -4.99 -9.04 19.77
N ILE A 25 -5.36 -7.85 19.29
CA ILE A 25 -6.68 -7.25 19.54
C ILE A 25 -7.75 -8.00 18.75
N GLN A 26 -7.59 -8.12 17.43
CA GLN A 26 -8.60 -8.66 16.52
C GLN A 26 -8.80 -10.18 16.66
N GLN A 27 -7.71 -10.89 17.00
CA GLN A 27 -7.68 -12.35 17.10
C GLN A 27 -7.73 -12.84 18.55
N ARG A 28 -8.20 -12.00 19.49
CA ARG A 28 -8.44 -12.35 20.90
C ARG A 28 -7.24 -12.99 21.58
N GLY A 29 -6.06 -12.41 21.40
CA GLY A 29 -4.83 -12.85 22.05
C GLY A 29 -4.14 -14.05 21.44
N LYS A 30 -4.63 -14.60 20.30
CA LYS A 30 -3.94 -15.69 19.60
C LYS A 30 -2.50 -15.28 19.24
N PRO A 31 -1.53 -16.22 19.28
CA PRO A 31 -0.18 -15.94 18.83
C PRO A 31 -0.18 -15.56 17.34
N LEU A 32 0.66 -14.59 16.98
CA LEU A 32 0.86 -14.23 15.57
C LEU A 32 1.60 -15.37 14.86
N PRO A 33 1.13 -15.85 13.69
CA PRO A 33 1.81 -16.92 12.98
C PRO A 33 3.29 -16.59 12.66
N PRO A 34 4.17 -17.61 12.57
CA PRO A 34 5.50 -17.42 12.00
C PRO A 34 5.40 -17.01 10.53
N TYR A 35 6.42 -16.35 9.97
CA TYR A 35 6.39 -15.93 8.56
C TYR A 35 6.30 -17.10 7.58
N THR A 36 6.85 -18.26 7.94
CA THR A 36 6.89 -19.44 7.09
C THR A 36 6.04 -20.58 7.68
N PRO A 37 5.35 -21.36 6.83
CA PRO A 37 5.21 -21.18 5.38
C PRO A 37 4.34 -19.96 5.01
N THR A 38 4.51 -19.45 3.79
CA THR A 38 3.62 -18.44 3.21
C THR A 38 2.55 -19.08 2.33
N SER A 39 1.37 -18.45 2.21
CA SER A 39 0.28 -18.89 1.31
C SER A 39 0.44 -18.44 -0.14
N GLY A 40 1.54 -17.76 -0.47
CA GLY A 40 1.79 -17.26 -1.82
C GLY A 40 2.32 -15.82 -1.82
N THR A 41 2.20 -15.17 -2.98
CA THR A 41 2.65 -13.79 -3.20
C THR A 41 1.48 -12.90 -3.58
N LEU A 42 1.31 -11.79 -2.87
CA LEU A 42 0.38 -10.72 -3.21
C LEU A 42 1.15 -9.56 -3.84
N LYS A 43 0.56 -8.92 -4.83
CA LYS A 43 1.13 -7.75 -5.48
C LYS A 43 0.64 -6.50 -4.76
N ALA A 44 1.57 -5.60 -4.42
CA ALA A 44 1.22 -4.30 -3.86
C ALA A 44 0.57 -3.42 -4.94
N VAL A 45 -0.34 -2.55 -4.52
CA VAL A 45 -1.02 -1.53 -5.33
C VAL A 45 -0.84 -0.16 -4.69
N VAL A 46 -1.08 0.92 -5.43
CA VAL A 46 -1.17 2.26 -4.83
C VAL A 46 -2.63 2.60 -4.60
N ASN A 47 -3.01 2.87 -3.36
CA ASN A 47 -4.34 3.33 -2.99
C ASN A 47 -4.26 4.63 -2.20
N HIS A 48 -4.84 5.69 -2.78
CA HIS A 48 -4.84 7.04 -2.24
C HIS A 48 -3.44 7.52 -1.81
N GLY A 49 -2.44 7.27 -2.65
CA GLY A 49 -1.05 7.66 -2.42
C GLY A 49 -0.29 6.79 -1.42
N ARG A 50 -0.75 5.56 -1.15
CA ARG A 50 -0.08 4.59 -0.25
C ARG A 50 0.14 3.27 -0.96
N TRP A 51 1.32 2.69 -0.82
CA TRP A 51 1.53 1.30 -1.19
C TRP A 51 0.83 0.39 -0.20
N VAL A 52 -0.17 -0.35 -0.67
CA VAL A 52 -0.96 -1.26 0.15
C VAL A 52 -1.04 -2.65 -0.46
N VAL A 53 -1.38 -3.62 0.38
CA VAL A 53 -1.87 -4.92 -0.05
C VAL A 53 -3.26 -5.13 0.52
N GLU A 54 -4.19 -5.52 -0.34
CA GLU A 54 -5.57 -5.84 0.03
C GLU A 54 -5.70 -7.33 0.39
N CYS A 55 -6.64 -7.63 1.27
CA CYS A 55 -6.92 -9.01 1.68
C CYS A 55 -7.43 -9.83 0.49
N PRO A 56 -6.77 -10.95 0.13
CA PRO A 56 -7.20 -11.78 -1.01
C PRO A 56 -8.53 -12.48 -0.77
N ASN A 57 -9.02 -12.51 0.48
CA ASN A 57 -10.30 -13.13 0.85
C ASN A 57 -11.50 -12.17 0.71
N GLY A 58 -11.29 -10.94 0.21
CA GLY A 58 -12.38 -10.00 -0.05
C GLY A 58 -13.01 -9.35 1.19
N CYS A 59 -12.35 -9.40 2.35
CA CYS A 59 -12.89 -8.79 3.58
C CYS A 59 -12.73 -7.27 3.67
N GLY A 60 -12.21 -6.62 2.62
CA GLY A 60 -12.01 -5.16 2.53
C GLY A 60 -10.84 -4.60 3.36
N ASP A 61 -10.12 -5.44 4.09
CA ASP A 61 -8.94 -5.03 4.87
C ASP A 61 -7.73 -4.78 3.95
N ALA A 62 -6.96 -3.74 4.24
CA ALA A 62 -5.76 -3.39 3.51
C ALA A 62 -4.67 -2.92 4.49
N LEU A 63 -3.42 -3.29 4.20
CA LEU A 63 -2.27 -2.92 5.02
C LEU A 63 -1.28 -2.11 4.18
N CYS A 64 -0.79 -1.01 4.73
CA CYS A 64 0.33 -0.27 4.15
C CYS A 64 1.61 -1.12 4.24
N VAL A 65 2.33 -1.27 3.14
CA VAL A 65 3.49 -2.19 3.02
C VAL A 65 4.75 -1.45 2.61
N SER A 66 5.90 -2.10 2.79
CA SER A 66 7.20 -1.54 2.46
C SER A 66 8.21 -2.62 2.03
N ASP A 67 9.37 -2.19 1.53
CA ASP A 67 10.49 -3.09 1.25
C ASP A 67 11.16 -3.61 2.52
N ALA A 68 11.07 -2.88 3.64
CA ALA A 68 11.65 -3.30 4.91
C ALA A 68 10.97 -4.55 5.47
N ALA A 69 9.69 -4.76 5.15
CA ALA A 69 8.95 -5.97 5.51
C ALA A 69 7.96 -6.36 4.41
N ARG A 70 8.40 -7.24 3.51
CA ARG A 70 7.59 -7.75 2.39
C ARG A 70 6.67 -8.89 2.78
N TYR A 71 5.88 -8.69 3.83
CA TYR A 71 4.93 -9.68 4.34
C TYR A 71 3.57 -9.06 4.65
N TYR A 72 2.52 -9.83 4.40
CA TYR A 72 1.15 -9.45 4.72
C TYR A 72 0.43 -10.60 5.43
N ILE A 73 -0.40 -10.27 6.43
CA ILE A 73 -1.39 -11.18 7.00
C ILE A 73 -2.61 -10.35 7.38
N CYS A 74 -3.80 -10.81 6.99
CA CYS A 74 -5.03 -10.09 7.32
C CYS A 74 -5.34 -10.23 8.80
N CYS A 75 -5.33 -9.11 9.52
CA CYS A 75 -5.70 -9.07 10.94
C CYS A 75 -7.21 -9.06 11.14
N ASN A 76 -7.99 -8.63 10.14
CA ASN A 76 -9.45 -8.53 10.22
C ASN A 76 -10.13 -9.90 10.14
N CYS A 77 -9.95 -10.63 9.03
CA CYS A 77 -10.58 -11.94 8.83
C CYS A 77 -9.81 -13.12 9.48
N GLY A 78 -8.71 -12.85 10.19
CA GLY A 78 -7.91 -13.86 10.89
C GLY A 78 -7.14 -14.79 9.95
N GLY A 79 -6.37 -14.22 9.01
CA GLY A 79 -5.57 -14.99 8.05
C GLY A 79 -4.70 -16.07 8.72
N LYS A 80 -4.65 -17.28 8.18
CA LYS A 80 -3.96 -18.42 8.84
C LYS A 80 -2.44 -18.40 8.69
N THR A 81 -1.95 -17.78 7.61
CA THR A 81 -0.53 -17.74 7.23
C THR A 81 -0.23 -16.40 6.57
N TRP A 82 1.05 -16.03 6.54
CA TRP A 82 1.50 -14.84 5.84
C TRP A 82 1.52 -15.03 4.32
N TYR A 83 1.53 -13.91 3.60
CA TYR A 83 1.84 -13.82 2.18
C TYR A 83 3.13 -13.03 2.00
N HIS A 84 3.91 -13.37 0.98
CA HIS A 84 4.95 -12.46 0.49
C HIS A 84 4.31 -11.29 -0.24
N VAL A 85 4.95 -10.13 -0.16
CA VAL A 85 4.54 -8.92 -0.89
C VAL A 85 5.54 -8.65 -2.00
N ALA A 86 5.03 -8.53 -3.23
CA ALA A 86 5.80 -8.14 -4.40
C ALA A 86 5.42 -6.73 -4.86
N PHE A 87 6.42 -5.87 -5.00
CA PHE A 87 6.29 -4.57 -5.63
C PHE A 87 6.52 -4.68 -7.15
N PRO A 88 5.91 -3.82 -7.97
CA PRO A 88 6.20 -3.77 -9.39
C PRO A 88 7.65 -3.34 -9.66
N ARG A 89 8.23 -3.77 -10.77
CA ARG A 89 9.65 -3.48 -11.12
C ARG A 89 9.89 -2.00 -11.41
N ASP A 90 8.89 -1.34 -11.98
CA ASP A 90 8.84 0.07 -12.38
C ASP A 90 8.25 0.97 -11.28
N ARG A 91 8.32 0.53 -10.01
CA ARG A 91 7.78 1.26 -8.85
C ARG A 91 8.13 2.75 -8.84
N GLN A 92 9.39 3.12 -9.08
CA GLN A 92 9.79 4.54 -9.03
C GLN A 92 9.13 5.36 -10.16
N LEU A 93 8.89 4.76 -11.32
CA LEU A 93 8.23 5.41 -12.45
C LEU A 93 6.73 5.59 -12.18
N ILE A 94 6.09 4.57 -11.60
CA ILE A 94 4.69 4.64 -11.13
C ILE A 94 4.56 5.76 -10.10
N GLU A 95 5.42 5.78 -9.07
CA GLU A 95 5.41 6.84 -8.07
C GLU A 95 5.59 8.21 -8.72
N ALA A 96 6.57 8.40 -9.60
CA ALA A 96 6.79 9.67 -10.28
C ALA A 96 5.58 10.14 -11.11
N ALA A 97 4.91 9.23 -11.81
CA ALA A 97 3.70 9.54 -12.57
C ALA A 97 2.53 9.95 -11.67
N LEU A 98 2.32 9.24 -10.55
CA LEU A 98 1.28 9.57 -9.57
C LEU A 98 1.56 10.85 -8.80
N MET A 99 2.83 11.17 -8.55
CA MET A 99 3.24 12.39 -7.84
C MET A 99 2.97 13.67 -8.61
N LYS A 100 2.67 13.58 -9.92
CA LYS A 100 2.14 14.71 -10.71
C LYS A 100 0.73 15.09 -10.26
N ARG A 101 -0.03 14.16 -9.68
CA ARG A 101 -1.38 14.40 -9.18
C ARG A 101 -1.33 15.14 -7.83
N SER A 102 -2.20 16.12 -7.69
CA SER A 102 -2.41 16.87 -6.46
C SER A 102 -2.78 15.93 -5.30
N ALA A 103 -2.32 16.30 -4.12
CA ALA A 103 -2.76 15.72 -2.85
C ALA A 103 -3.25 16.86 -1.98
N GLN A 104 -4.44 16.75 -1.40
CA GLN A 104 -4.92 17.71 -0.41
C GLN A 104 -4.07 17.65 0.86
N HIS A 105 -3.43 16.50 1.12
CA HIS A 105 -2.47 16.34 2.18
C HIS A 105 -1.32 15.42 1.76
N PRO A 106 -0.04 15.79 2.01
CA PRO A 106 1.11 15.07 1.46
C PRO A 106 1.22 13.59 1.83
N PHE A 107 0.51 13.15 2.89
CA PHE A 107 0.61 11.79 3.42
C PHE A 107 -0.70 11.15 3.87
N MET A 108 -1.83 11.87 3.84
CA MET A 108 -3.13 11.32 4.30
C MET A 108 -4.28 11.49 3.31
N ASN A 109 -4.12 12.32 2.28
CA ASN A 109 -5.23 12.65 1.39
C ASN A 109 -4.74 12.92 -0.02
N ALA A 110 -4.66 11.85 -0.82
CA ALA A 110 -4.30 11.88 -2.23
C ALA A 110 -5.26 11.00 -3.05
N PRO A 111 -6.55 11.36 -3.17
CA PRO A 111 -7.61 10.50 -3.64
C PRO A 111 -7.47 10.09 -5.11
N THR A 112 -6.71 10.84 -5.89
CA THR A 112 -6.45 10.57 -7.31
C THR A 112 -5.15 9.79 -7.54
N ARG A 113 -4.33 9.55 -6.50
CA ARG A 113 -3.08 8.77 -6.62
C ARG A 113 -3.37 7.28 -6.41
N ASN A 114 -3.89 6.64 -7.45
CA ASN A 114 -4.17 5.20 -7.45
C ASN A 114 -3.42 4.52 -8.59
N TRP A 115 -2.96 3.30 -8.36
CA TRP A 115 -2.40 2.44 -9.38
C TRP A 115 -2.75 0.99 -9.09
N VAL A 116 -3.15 0.25 -10.11
CA VAL A 116 -3.54 -1.16 -9.99
C VAL A 116 -2.65 -2.09 -10.80
N VAL A 117 -2.60 -3.36 -10.42
CA VAL A 117 -1.83 -4.36 -11.17
C VAL A 117 -2.37 -4.49 -12.60
N GLY A 118 -1.48 -4.31 -13.57
CA GLY A 118 -1.80 -4.41 -15.00
C GLY A 118 -1.86 -3.06 -15.70
N GLU A 119 -1.99 -1.97 -14.94
CA GLU A 119 -1.86 -0.61 -15.43
C GLU A 119 -0.37 -0.27 -15.66
N THR A 120 -0.05 0.36 -16.79
CA THR A 120 1.32 0.76 -17.13
C THR A 120 1.58 2.22 -16.77
N VAL A 121 2.86 2.61 -16.69
CA VAL A 121 3.25 4.02 -16.55
C VAL A 121 2.67 4.89 -17.68
N LYS A 122 2.57 4.34 -18.89
CA LYS A 122 1.98 5.06 -20.04
C LYS A 122 0.49 5.31 -19.84
N ASP A 123 -0.23 4.37 -19.24
CA ASP A 123 -1.66 4.55 -18.91
C ASP A 123 -1.83 5.67 -17.89
N LEU A 124 -1.00 5.70 -16.84
CA LEU A 124 -0.99 6.79 -15.86
C LEU A 124 -0.68 8.15 -16.48
N GLU A 125 0.26 8.20 -17.43
CA GLU A 125 0.60 9.42 -18.16
C GLU A 125 -0.53 9.89 -19.07
N ALA A 126 -1.21 8.96 -19.75
CA ALA A 126 -2.40 9.26 -20.55
C ALA A 126 -3.55 9.79 -19.67
N GLU A 127 -3.81 9.15 -18.53
CA GLU A 127 -4.82 9.61 -17.57
C GLU A 127 -4.49 11.02 -17.03
N ASN A 128 -3.22 11.27 -16.68
CA ASN A 128 -2.77 12.60 -16.24
C ASN A 128 -2.98 13.68 -17.30
N ALA A 129 -2.79 13.33 -18.59
CA ALA A 129 -3.01 14.27 -19.69
C ALA A 129 -4.51 14.55 -19.93
N LEU A 130 -5.37 13.55 -19.70
CA LEU A 130 -6.83 13.70 -19.80
C LEU A 130 -7.44 14.46 -18.63
N HIS A 131 -6.80 14.41 -17.45
CA HIS A 131 -7.28 15.01 -16.20
C HIS A 131 -6.29 16.04 -15.61
N PRO A 132 -6.03 17.16 -16.31
CA PRO A 132 -5.09 18.18 -15.83
C PRO A 132 -5.51 18.82 -14.49
N GLU A 133 -6.80 18.80 -14.15
CA GLU A 133 -7.34 19.25 -12.86
C GLU A 133 -6.91 18.36 -11.69
N ALA A 134 -6.66 17.07 -11.94
CA ALA A 134 -6.09 16.19 -10.94
C ALA A 134 -4.60 16.52 -10.72
N VAL A 135 -3.93 17.13 -11.70
CA VAL A 135 -2.49 17.44 -11.75
C VAL A 135 -2.15 18.81 -11.12
N VAL A 136 -3.09 19.45 -10.44
CA VAL A 136 -2.93 20.86 -10.03
C VAL A 136 -1.77 21.08 -9.03
N ASN A 137 -0.83 21.89 -9.53
CA ASN A 137 0.34 22.51 -8.91
C ASN A 137 0.29 22.67 -7.38
N ARG A 138 1.35 22.19 -6.72
CA ARG A 138 1.80 22.69 -5.40
C ARG A 138 2.01 24.20 -5.54
N ARG A 139 1.11 25.01 -4.96
CA ARG A 139 1.44 26.43 -4.74
C ARG A 139 2.73 26.46 -3.91
N GLY A 140 3.68 27.27 -4.38
CA GLY A 140 5.02 27.43 -3.80
C GLY A 140 5.01 27.85 -2.35
#